data_AF-A0AAQ0F6I3-F1
#
_entry.id   AF-A0AAQ0F6I3-F1
#
_cell.length_a   1.000
_cell.length_b   1.000
_cell.length_c   1.000
_cell.angle_alpha   90.00
_cell.angle_beta   90.00
_cell.angle_gamma   90.00
#
_symmetry.space_group_name_H-M   'P 1'
#
loop_
_entity.id
_entity.type
_entity.pdbx_description
1 polymer ?
#
loop_
_entity_poly.entity_id
_entity_poly.type
_entity_poly.pdbx_seq_one_letter_code
_entity_poly.pdbx_strand_id
1 'polypeptide(L)'
;FSSAMNMFRVNADPPKGWEILADAPALDETFPPQALRFDKPILTEDGEATSAFNEDNDPPSAWRDAGKIDAAKRADDPYDQYKAKNKDGDAHGTAASEAGQRYEDRALMRMEARRTLNTEWLDSDGHVIGEDGKSALPEGYKEWRDKQIVDWLDRGTTNSPTNHSTTMTNPEHAEKALAYDVAIGPCYLTPDQMYDLRIEADWRMGDGIPDGHPNKKYTQYFMLGVIDDVSMQEWVHADNSEGKIPTKIVDEREGQIYLNAGGPL
;
A
#
# COMPACT_ATOMS: atom_id res chain seq x y z
N PHE A 1 8.63 21.63 -12.71
CA PHE A 1 7.34 22.35 -12.61
C PHE A 1 7.49 23.42 -11.53
N SER A 2 7.22 24.70 -11.82
CA SER A 2 7.21 25.77 -10.81
C SER A 2 5.77 26.14 -10.46
N SER A 3 5.56 26.66 -9.24
CA SER A 3 4.24 27.17 -8.84
C SER A 3 3.83 28.40 -9.68
N ALA A 4 2.54 28.77 -9.62
CA ALA A 4 1.88 29.76 -10.46
C ALA A 4 2.44 31.20 -10.44
N MET A 5 3.60 31.45 -9.83
CA MET A 5 4.33 32.73 -9.92
C MET A 5 5.86 32.58 -10.05
N ASN A 6 6.39 31.39 -10.41
CA ASN A 6 7.84 31.13 -10.48
C ASN A 6 8.62 31.39 -9.17
N MET A 7 7.93 31.61 -8.04
CA MET A 7 8.55 32.00 -6.78
C MET A 7 9.30 30.84 -6.10
N PHE A 8 8.91 29.58 -6.39
CA PHE A 8 9.58 28.39 -5.89
C PHE A 8 9.54 27.27 -6.94
N ARG A 9 10.68 26.58 -7.14
CA ARG A 9 10.71 25.33 -7.91
C ARG A 9 10.17 24.22 -7.00
N VAL A 10 9.08 23.58 -7.42
CA VAL A 10 8.64 22.32 -6.83
C VAL A 10 9.74 21.32 -7.18
N ASN A 11 10.43 20.76 -6.18
CA ASN A 11 11.64 19.93 -6.29
C ASN A 11 12.96 20.70 -6.54
N ALA A 12 13.15 21.89 -5.94
CA ALA A 12 14.49 22.48 -5.86
C ALA A 12 15.40 21.60 -5.00
N ASP A 13 16.67 21.45 -5.39
CA ASP A 13 17.68 20.90 -4.50
C ASP A 13 17.69 21.72 -3.19
N PRO A 14 17.75 21.07 -2.03
CA PRO A 14 17.83 21.79 -0.78
C PRO A 14 19.09 22.69 -0.78
N PRO A 15 19.04 23.87 -0.15
CA PRO A 15 20.19 24.75 -0.05
C PRO A 15 21.41 24.01 0.51
N LYS A 16 22.61 24.43 0.09
CA LYS A 16 23.86 23.84 0.59
C LYS A 16 23.91 23.98 2.12
N GLY A 17 24.03 22.87 2.83
CA GLY A 17 24.06 22.82 4.30
C GLY A 17 22.68 22.78 4.96
N TRP A 18 21.62 22.55 4.19
CA TRP A 18 20.33 22.21 4.76
C TRP A 18 20.40 20.82 5.40
N GLU A 19 20.04 20.75 6.67
CA GLU A 19 19.96 19.52 7.45
C GLU A 19 18.52 19.38 7.94
N ILE A 20 17.96 18.17 7.85
CA ILE A 20 16.72 17.82 8.54
C ILE A 20 17.15 17.15 9.83
N LEU A 21 16.73 17.73 10.97
CA LEU A 21 16.83 17.03 12.24
C LEU A 21 15.80 15.89 12.22
N ALA A 22 16.27 14.67 11.97
CA ALA A 22 15.45 13.47 12.11
C ALA A 22 15.39 13.08 13.59
N ASP A 23 14.65 13.86 14.38
CA ASP A 23 14.42 13.61 15.82
C ASP A 23 13.16 12.75 16.00
N ALA A 24 13.23 11.50 15.52
CA ALA A 24 12.23 10.51 15.88
C ALA A 24 12.53 10.05 17.32
N PRO A 25 11.53 9.99 18.21
CA PRO A 25 11.76 9.48 19.55
C PRO A 25 12.29 8.04 19.50
N ALA A 26 13.06 7.64 20.50
CA ALA A 26 13.65 6.31 20.54
C ALA A 26 12.54 5.25 20.65
N LEU A 27 12.75 4.11 19.98
CA LEU A 27 11.94 2.92 20.19
C LEU A 27 12.26 2.34 21.57
N ASP A 28 11.24 1.83 22.27
CA ASP A 28 11.43 1.15 23.57
C ASP A 28 12.40 -0.04 23.45
N GLU A 29 12.32 -0.76 22.33
CA GLU A 29 13.28 -1.78 21.93
C GLU A 29 13.87 -1.43 20.56
N THR A 30 15.18 -1.21 20.51
CA THR A 30 15.90 -0.95 19.25
C THR A 30 16.11 -2.25 18.48
N PHE A 31 15.81 -2.26 17.19
CA PHE A 31 16.11 -3.37 16.28
C PHE A 31 16.72 -2.84 14.97
N PRO A 32 17.63 -3.59 14.33
CA PRO A 32 18.17 -3.21 13.04
C PRO A 32 17.11 -3.40 11.94
N PRO A 33 17.03 -2.48 10.95
CA PRO A 33 16.11 -2.64 9.83
C PRO A 33 16.51 -3.83 8.94
N GLN A 34 15.52 -4.59 8.51
CA GLN A 34 15.65 -5.92 7.91
C GLN A 34 14.41 -6.23 7.07
N ALA A 35 14.65 -6.54 5.81
CA ALA A 35 13.68 -7.08 4.87
C ALA A 35 13.59 -8.59 5.00
N LEU A 36 12.36 -9.12 4.93
CA LEU A 36 12.13 -10.55 4.78
C LEU A 36 11.51 -10.84 3.42
N ARG A 37 12.02 -11.87 2.74
CA ARG A 37 11.35 -12.49 1.60
C ARG A 37 11.31 -14.00 1.80
N PHE A 38 10.12 -14.58 1.65
CA PHE A 38 9.91 -16.01 1.88
C PHE A 38 10.44 -16.47 3.27
N ASP A 39 10.11 -15.67 4.29
CA ASP A 39 10.53 -15.86 5.70
C ASP A 39 12.05 -15.86 5.94
N LYS A 40 12.83 -15.29 5.01
CA LYS A 40 14.29 -15.22 5.10
C LYS A 40 14.78 -13.78 4.98
N PRO A 41 15.78 -13.37 5.79
CA PRO A 41 16.44 -12.08 5.61
C PRO A 41 17.03 -11.98 4.21
N ILE A 42 16.79 -10.86 3.53
CA ILE A 42 17.51 -10.52 2.30
C ILE A 42 18.81 -9.85 2.70
N LEU A 43 19.93 -10.34 2.18
CA LEU A 43 21.24 -9.71 2.33
C LEU A 43 21.67 -9.15 0.99
N THR A 44 21.93 -7.86 0.95
CA THR A 44 22.46 -7.16 -0.23
C THR A 44 23.87 -6.68 0.07
N GLU A 45 24.76 -6.87 -0.89
CA GLU A 45 26.14 -6.38 -0.84
C GLU A 45 26.33 -5.26 -1.87
N ASP A 46 26.91 -4.14 -1.45
CA ASP A 46 27.35 -3.03 -2.32
C ASP A 46 28.79 -2.67 -1.97
N GLY A 47 29.74 -3.20 -2.76
CA GLY A 47 31.16 -3.11 -2.47
C GLY A 47 31.54 -3.86 -1.20
N GLU A 48 32.01 -3.14 -0.18
CA GLU A 48 32.33 -3.70 1.16
C GLU A 48 31.16 -3.60 2.15
N ALA A 49 30.06 -2.93 1.78
CA ALA A 49 28.90 -2.76 2.63
C ALA A 49 27.93 -3.95 2.46
N THR A 50 27.44 -4.47 3.58
CA THR A 50 26.37 -5.47 3.61
C THR A 50 25.18 -4.91 4.38
N SER A 51 23.98 -5.10 3.84
CA SER A 51 22.74 -4.61 4.44
C SER A 51 21.66 -5.65 4.36
N ALA A 52 20.90 -5.80 5.45
CA ALA A 52 19.71 -6.63 5.47
C ALA A 52 18.42 -5.85 5.15
N PHE A 53 18.52 -4.54 4.97
CA PHE A 53 17.38 -3.65 4.78
C PHE A 53 16.89 -3.59 3.32
N ASN A 54 17.80 -3.76 2.36
CA ASN A 54 17.42 -3.65 0.96
C ASN A 54 16.73 -4.95 0.52
N GLU A 55 15.62 -4.83 -0.17
CA GLU A 55 14.90 -5.99 -0.68
C GLU A 55 15.59 -6.59 -1.93
N ASP A 56 16.54 -5.90 -2.56
CA ASP A 56 17.20 -6.35 -3.79
C ASP A 56 16.19 -6.71 -4.91
N ASN A 57 16.61 -7.36 -5.99
CA ASN A 57 15.73 -7.76 -7.08
C ASN A 57 14.60 -8.70 -6.62
N ASP A 58 13.33 -8.35 -6.91
CA ASP A 58 12.11 -9.13 -6.60
C ASP A 58 11.35 -9.53 -7.87
N PRO A 59 11.87 -10.48 -8.65
CA PRO A 59 11.20 -10.90 -9.86
C PRO A 59 9.92 -11.68 -9.53
N PRO A 60 8.78 -11.40 -10.20
CA PRO A 60 7.53 -12.13 -10.00
C PRO A 60 7.69 -13.64 -10.14
N SER A 61 8.60 -14.13 -10.99
CA SER A 61 8.82 -15.57 -11.15
C SER A 61 9.37 -16.28 -9.91
N ALA A 62 9.92 -15.54 -8.93
CA ALA A 62 10.38 -16.10 -7.66
C ALA A 62 9.25 -16.54 -6.74
N TRP A 63 8.04 -15.99 -6.92
CA TRP A 63 6.86 -16.27 -6.09
C TRP A 63 6.22 -17.64 -6.36
N ARG A 64 6.67 -18.32 -7.42
CA ARG A 64 6.27 -19.70 -7.75
C ARG A 64 6.72 -20.69 -6.67
N ASP A 65 6.01 -21.80 -6.56
CA ASP A 65 6.24 -22.84 -5.55
C ASP A 65 7.55 -23.60 -5.83
N ALA A 66 8.55 -23.34 -4.99
CA ALA A 66 9.84 -24.02 -5.03
C ALA A 66 9.72 -25.53 -4.73
N GLY A 67 8.70 -25.94 -3.98
CA GLY A 67 8.44 -27.32 -3.57
C GLY A 67 7.63 -28.13 -4.57
N LYS A 68 7.21 -27.53 -5.70
CA LYS A 68 6.34 -28.20 -6.68
C LYS A 68 7.07 -29.31 -7.41
N ILE A 69 6.71 -30.56 -7.09
CA ILE A 69 7.28 -31.75 -7.70
C ILE A 69 6.93 -31.85 -9.19
N ASP A 70 7.81 -32.45 -10.00
CA ASP A 70 7.63 -32.53 -11.45
C ASP A 70 6.34 -33.24 -11.87
N ALA A 71 5.89 -34.24 -11.11
CA ALA A 71 4.62 -34.93 -11.37
C ALA A 71 3.38 -34.04 -11.19
N ALA A 72 3.49 -32.96 -10.41
CA ALA A 72 2.42 -31.97 -10.20
C ALA A 72 2.48 -30.81 -11.21
N LYS A 73 3.57 -30.71 -11.99
CA LYS A 73 3.72 -29.70 -13.03
C LYS A 73 2.91 -30.08 -14.27
N ARG A 74 2.24 -29.10 -14.83
CA ARG A 74 1.43 -29.24 -16.04
C ARG A 74 2.18 -28.70 -17.25
N ALA A 75 2.15 -29.45 -18.34
CA ALA A 75 2.77 -29.04 -19.61
C ALA A 75 2.07 -27.85 -20.26
N ASP A 76 0.79 -27.63 -19.96
CA ASP A 76 -0.05 -26.57 -20.52
C ASP A 76 -0.16 -25.33 -19.60
N ASP A 77 0.64 -25.28 -18.53
CA ASP A 77 0.64 -24.23 -17.53
C ASP A 77 1.88 -23.32 -17.71
N PRO A 78 1.67 -22.01 -17.96
CA PRO A 78 2.78 -21.09 -18.24
C PRO A 78 3.73 -20.90 -17.06
N TYR A 79 3.29 -21.06 -15.81
CA TYR A 79 4.16 -20.91 -14.63
C TYR A 79 5.03 -22.14 -14.41
N ASP A 80 4.47 -23.33 -14.68
CA ASP A 80 5.17 -24.62 -14.51
C ASP A 80 6.26 -24.82 -15.56
N GLN A 81 6.03 -24.31 -16.77
CA GLN A 81 6.99 -24.38 -17.87
C GLN A 81 7.96 -23.18 -17.90
N TYR A 82 7.73 -22.15 -17.08
CA TYR A 82 8.57 -20.96 -17.05
C TYR A 82 9.98 -21.27 -16.53
N LYS A 83 10.98 -20.81 -17.29
CA LYS A 83 12.39 -20.89 -16.95
C LYS A 83 12.91 -19.49 -16.67
N ALA A 84 13.38 -19.27 -15.45
CA ALA A 84 13.94 -18.00 -15.05
C ALA A 84 15.14 -17.61 -15.94
N LYS A 85 15.25 -16.32 -16.23
CA LYS A 85 16.37 -15.76 -17.02
C LYS A 85 17.60 -15.45 -16.17
N ASN A 86 17.44 -15.38 -14.85
CA ASN A 86 18.48 -15.18 -13.86
C ASN A 86 18.17 -16.00 -12.60
N LYS A 87 19.14 -16.07 -11.69
CA LYS A 87 19.02 -16.84 -10.44
C LYS A 87 17.95 -16.27 -9.51
N ASP A 88 17.81 -14.95 -9.46
CA ASP A 88 16.80 -14.30 -8.61
C ASP A 88 15.37 -14.70 -9.01
N GLY A 89 15.16 -15.04 -10.28
CA GLY A 89 13.87 -15.49 -10.80
C GLY A 89 13.54 -16.96 -10.54
N ASP A 90 14.45 -17.73 -9.94
CA ASP A 90 14.20 -19.11 -9.55
C ASP A 90 13.05 -19.18 -8.54
N ALA A 91 12.26 -20.27 -8.59
CA ALA A 91 11.13 -20.43 -7.68
C ALA A 91 11.63 -20.53 -6.22
N HIS A 92 11.13 -19.63 -5.37
CA HIS A 92 11.48 -19.52 -3.95
C HIS A 92 10.25 -19.49 -3.04
N GLY A 93 9.07 -19.31 -3.62
CA GLY A 93 7.79 -19.28 -2.92
C GLY A 93 7.27 -20.66 -2.52
N THR A 94 6.01 -20.66 -2.09
CA THR A 94 5.23 -21.82 -1.68
C THR A 94 3.98 -21.97 -2.55
N ALA A 95 3.25 -23.07 -2.38
CA ALA A 95 1.94 -23.24 -3.01
C ALA A 95 0.97 -22.07 -2.72
N ALA A 96 1.05 -21.47 -1.52
CA ALA A 96 0.20 -20.34 -1.15
C ALA A 96 0.60 -19.04 -1.88
N SER A 97 1.90 -18.75 -1.99
CA SER A 97 2.37 -17.56 -2.71
C SER A 97 2.12 -17.67 -4.21
N GLU A 98 2.32 -18.86 -4.80
CA GLU A 98 2.01 -19.10 -6.22
C GLU A 98 0.50 -18.97 -6.48
N ALA A 99 -0.35 -19.49 -5.57
CA ALA A 99 -1.80 -19.33 -5.69
C ALA A 99 -2.23 -17.85 -5.62
N GLY A 100 -1.61 -17.06 -4.72
CA GLY A 100 -1.82 -15.62 -4.63
C GLY A 100 -1.40 -14.89 -5.91
N GLN A 101 -0.19 -15.16 -6.41
CA GLN A 101 0.29 -14.63 -7.69
C GLN A 101 -0.68 -14.95 -8.83
N ARG A 102 -1.08 -16.22 -8.96
CA ARG A 102 -2.03 -16.64 -10.00
C ARG A 102 -3.35 -15.90 -9.89
N TYR A 103 -3.84 -15.64 -8.68
CA TYR A 103 -5.08 -14.88 -8.48
C TYR A 103 -4.95 -13.43 -8.99
N GLU A 104 -3.86 -12.75 -8.63
CA GLU A 104 -3.58 -11.38 -9.08
C GLU A 104 -3.38 -11.29 -10.59
N ASP A 105 -2.56 -12.19 -11.15
CA ASP A 105 -2.31 -12.25 -12.59
C ASP A 105 -3.61 -12.50 -13.36
N ARG A 106 -4.52 -13.33 -12.82
CA ARG A 106 -5.84 -13.55 -13.42
C ARG A 106 -6.72 -12.30 -13.35
N ALA A 107 -6.63 -11.49 -12.30
CA ALA A 107 -7.36 -10.23 -12.22
C ALA A 107 -6.85 -9.21 -13.25
N LEU A 108 -5.53 -9.08 -13.37
CA LEU A 108 -4.90 -8.24 -14.38
C LEU A 108 -5.24 -8.72 -15.80
N MET A 109 -5.26 -10.04 -16.05
CA MET A 109 -5.67 -10.62 -17.34
C MET A 109 -7.09 -10.24 -17.72
N ARG A 110 -8.03 -10.22 -16.77
CA ARG A 110 -9.39 -9.76 -17.05
C ARG A 110 -9.45 -8.28 -17.42
N MET A 111 -8.62 -7.45 -16.79
CA MET A 111 -8.52 -6.03 -17.13
C MET A 111 -7.92 -5.83 -18.53
N GLU A 112 -6.84 -6.56 -18.84
CA GLU A 112 -6.17 -6.46 -20.13
C GLU A 112 -7.07 -6.98 -21.26
N ALA A 113 -7.77 -8.11 -21.07
CA ALA A 113 -8.71 -8.65 -22.05
C ALA A 113 -9.86 -7.67 -22.38
N ARG A 114 -10.38 -6.93 -21.39
CA ARG A 114 -11.35 -5.85 -21.64
C ARG A 114 -10.75 -4.69 -22.43
N ARG A 115 -9.45 -4.43 -22.27
CA ARG A 115 -8.72 -3.35 -22.93
C ARG A 115 -8.33 -3.69 -24.38
N THR A 116 -8.14 -4.96 -24.72
CA THR A 116 -7.79 -5.37 -26.10
C THR A 116 -8.92 -5.14 -27.10
N LEU A 117 -10.15 -4.88 -26.63
CA LEU A 117 -11.37 -4.72 -27.44
C LEU A 117 -11.65 -5.93 -28.34
N ASN A 118 -11.10 -7.11 -28.03
CA ASN A 118 -11.50 -8.34 -28.67
C ASN A 118 -12.86 -8.78 -28.08
N THR A 119 -13.94 -8.37 -28.74
CA THR A 119 -15.31 -8.65 -28.30
C THR A 119 -15.65 -10.13 -28.28
N GLU A 120 -14.88 -11.00 -28.96
CA GLU A 120 -15.09 -12.45 -28.92
C GLU A 120 -14.72 -13.07 -27.56
N TRP A 121 -13.96 -12.35 -26.74
CA TRP A 121 -13.58 -12.80 -25.40
C TRP A 121 -14.46 -12.25 -24.29
N LEU A 122 -15.43 -11.40 -24.62
CA LEU A 122 -16.29 -10.71 -23.68
C LEU A 122 -17.75 -11.13 -23.87
N ASP A 123 -18.48 -11.32 -22.78
CA ASP A 123 -19.94 -11.47 -22.83
C ASP A 123 -20.62 -10.11 -23.08
N SER A 124 -21.96 -10.12 -23.20
CA SER A 124 -22.75 -8.90 -23.41
C SER A 124 -22.64 -7.88 -22.28
N ASP A 125 -22.22 -8.31 -21.08
CA ASP A 125 -22.06 -7.48 -19.89
C ASP A 125 -20.60 -7.00 -19.70
N GLY A 126 -19.70 -7.40 -20.62
CA GLY A 126 -18.29 -7.04 -20.58
C GLY A 126 -17.43 -7.90 -19.64
N HIS A 127 -17.94 -9.04 -19.17
CA HIS A 127 -17.13 -10.02 -18.45
C HIS A 127 -16.33 -10.90 -19.41
N VAL A 128 -15.17 -11.37 -18.94
CA VAL A 128 -14.33 -12.27 -19.74
C VAL A 128 -14.90 -13.68 -19.70
N ILE A 129 -15.24 -14.21 -20.87
CA ILE A 129 -15.84 -15.55 -21.03
C ILE A 129 -14.84 -16.63 -20.59
N GLY A 130 -15.30 -17.60 -19.80
CA GLY A 130 -14.50 -18.74 -19.32
C GLY A 130 -13.65 -18.47 -18.08
N GLU A 131 -13.67 -17.24 -17.57
CA GLU A 131 -13.08 -16.86 -16.27
C GLU A 131 -14.08 -16.97 -15.10
N ASP A 132 -15.35 -17.23 -15.40
CA ASP A 132 -16.47 -17.39 -14.45
C ASP A 132 -16.54 -18.79 -13.80
N GLY A 133 -15.67 -19.71 -14.22
CA GLY A 133 -15.63 -21.10 -13.77
C GLY A 133 -16.77 -21.98 -14.31
N LYS A 134 -17.57 -21.48 -15.26
CA LYS A 134 -18.75 -22.18 -15.81
C LYS A 134 -18.72 -22.23 -17.33
N SER A 135 -18.31 -21.14 -17.96
CA SER A 135 -18.28 -20.99 -19.41
C SER A 135 -17.03 -21.65 -20.01
N ALA A 136 -17.13 -22.12 -21.24
CA ALA A 136 -15.96 -22.59 -21.98
C ALA A 136 -15.07 -21.40 -22.37
N LEU A 137 -13.76 -21.57 -22.30
CA LEU A 137 -12.81 -20.55 -22.77
C LEU A 137 -12.98 -20.34 -24.27
N PRO A 138 -13.09 -19.08 -24.75
CA PRO A 138 -13.10 -18.77 -26.17
C PRO A 138 -11.84 -19.27 -26.88
N GLU A 139 -11.96 -19.51 -28.19
CA GLU A 139 -10.81 -19.86 -29.02
C GLU A 139 -9.73 -18.77 -28.96
N GLY A 140 -8.47 -19.18 -28.91
CA GLY A 140 -7.30 -18.29 -28.83
C GLY A 140 -7.09 -17.59 -27.48
N TYR A 141 -8.09 -17.51 -26.60
CA TYR A 141 -7.95 -16.79 -25.31
C TYR A 141 -6.91 -17.46 -24.40
N LYS A 142 -6.89 -18.80 -24.31
CA LYS A 142 -5.89 -19.52 -23.52
C LYS A 142 -4.47 -19.21 -24.00
N GLU A 143 -4.24 -19.29 -25.31
CA GLU A 143 -2.91 -19.06 -25.91
C GLU A 143 -2.44 -17.63 -25.72
N TRP A 144 -3.35 -16.66 -25.91
CA TRP A 144 -3.07 -15.25 -25.63
C TRP A 144 -2.71 -15.04 -24.15
N ARG A 145 -3.55 -15.54 -23.24
CA ARG A 145 -3.35 -15.43 -21.78
C ARG A 145 -2.01 -16.01 -21.35
N ASP A 146 -1.70 -17.22 -21.80
CA ASP A 146 -0.45 -17.90 -21.43
C ASP A 146 0.77 -17.13 -21.94
N LYS A 147 0.69 -16.54 -23.15
CA LYS A 147 1.73 -15.66 -23.67
C LYS A 147 1.89 -14.38 -22.83
N GLN A 148 0.79 -13.78 -22.36
CA GLN A 148 0.87 -12.59 -21.51
C GLN A 148 1.50 -12.90 -20.15
N ILE A 149 1.17 -14.04 -19.54
CA ILE A 149 1.78 -14.47 -18.28
C ILE A 149 3.29 -14.60 -18.44
N VAL A 150 3.76 -15.30 -19.49
CA VAL A 150 5.20 -15.42 -19.75
C VAL A 150 5.86 -14.06 -19.98
N ASP A 151 5.21 -13.16 -20.74
CA ASP A 151 5.70 -11.79 -20.94
C ASP A 151 5.83 -11.00 -19.63
N TRP A 152 4.90 -11.16 -18.68
CA TRP A 152 4.96 -10.50 -17.38
C TRP A 152 6.09 -11.01 -16.51
N LEU A 153 6.24 -12.34 -16.43
CA LEU A 153 7.36 -12.97 -15.73
C LEU A 153 8.70 -12.50 -16.33
N ASP A 154 8.77 -12.39 -17.65
CA ASP A 154 9.94 -11.92 -18.38
C ASP A 154 10.23 -10.44 -18.11
N ARG A 155 9.24 -9.55 -18.20
CA ARG A 155 9.42 -8.10 -17.97
C ARG A 155 9.76 -7.79 -16.52
N GLY A 156 9.36 -8.64 -15.58
CA GLY A 156 9.69 -8.54 -14.16
C GLY A 156 11.05 -9.13 -13.77
N THR A 157 11.88 -9.62 -14.70
CA THR A 157 13.17 -10.26 -14.38
C THR A 157 14.12 -9.38 -13.55
N THR A 158 14.04 -8.06 -13.75
CA THR A 158 14.82 -7.04 -13.02
C THR A 158 13.86 -6.04 -12.37
N ASN A 159 13.03 -6.55 -11.48
CA ASN A 159 12.06 -5.74 -10.76
C ASN A 159 12.65 -5.32 -9.42
N SER A 160 12.90 -4.02 -9.25
CA SER A 160 13.29 -3.49 -7.95
C SER A 160 12.03 -3.19 -7.15
N PRO A 161 11.76 -3.90 -6.03
CA PRO A 161 10.68 -3.54 -5.15
C PRO A 161 10.93 -2.15 -4.59
N THR A 162 9.88 -1.37 -4.40
CA THR A 162 9.99 -0.09 -3.72
C THR A 162 10.21 -0.36 -2.23
N ASN A 163 11.42 -0.10 -1.72
CA ASN A 163 11.83 -0.27 -0.31
C ASN A 163 10.95 0.45 0.75
N HIS A 164 9.83 1.08 0.37
CA HIS A 164 8.85 1.63 1.31
C HIS A 164 8.07 0.53 2.07
N SER A 165 8.12 -0.73 1.62
CA SER A 165 7.41 -1.87 2.19
C SER A 165 8.17 -2.65 3.25
N THR A 166 9.44 -2.34 3.55
CA THR A 166 10.26 -3.17 4.45
C THR A 166 9.63 -3.35 5.82
N THR A 167 8.98 -2.31 6.35
CA THR A 167 8.23 -2.37 7.61
C THR A 167 7.04 -3.34 7.55
N MET A 168 6.45 -3.55 6.36
CA MET A 168 5.31 -4.47 6.14
C MET A 168 5.74 -5.89 5.78
N THR A 169 6.96 -6.08 5.24
CA THR A 169 7.45 -7.42 4.87
C THR A 169 7.97 -8.21 6.06
N ASN A 170 8.40 -7.52 7.14
CA ASN A 170 8.83 -8.13 8.38
C ASN A 170 7.77 -7.91 9.48
N PRO A 171 7.04 -8.95 9.93
CA PRO A 171 5.97 -8.80 10.92
C PRO A 171 6.48 -8.28 12.27
N GLU A 172 7.73 -8.58 12.66
CA GLU A 172 8.34 -8.03 13.87
C GLU A 172 8.54 -6.51 13.74
N HIS A 173 8.90 -6.03 12.55
CA HIS A 173 9.06 -4.60 12.29
C HIS A 173 7.71 -3.92 12.17
N ALA A 174 6.70 -4.59 11.63
CA ALA A 174 5.34 -4.09 11.69
C ALA A 174 4.89 -3.91 13.15
N GLU A 175 5.09 -4.91 14.01
CA GLU A 175 4.73 -4.84 15.42
C GLU A 175 5.50 -3.73 16.16
N LYS A 176 6.83 -3.67 16.00
CA LYS A 176 7.68 -2.76 16.77
C LYS A 176 7.81 -1.36 16.17
N ALA A 177 7.61 -1.19 14.87
CA ALA A 177 7.75 0.08 14.14
C ALA A 177 6.43 0.70 13.65
N LEU A 178 5.39 -0.06 13.25
CA LEU A 178 4.09 0.54 12.87
C LEU A 178 3.23 0.92 14.06
N ALA A 179 3.51 0.36 15.24
CA ALA A 179 3.02 0.93 16.48
C ALA A 179 3.59 2.34 16.75
N TYR A 180 4.43 2.86 15.87
CA TYR A 180 5.08 4.17 15.92
C TYR A 180 4.61 5.03 14.74
N ASP A 181 3.75 6.02 15.02
CA ASP A 181 3.53 7.13 14.08
C ASP A 181 4.63 8.17 14.34
N VAL A 182 5.35 8.56 13.29
CA VAL A 182 6.43 9.57 13.32
C VAL A 182 5.96 10.90 13.93
N ALA A 183 4.65 11.17 13.93
CA ALA A 183 4.07 12.36 14.56
C ALA A 183 3.51 12.16 15.98
N ILE A 184 3.29 10.92 16.44
CA ILE A 184 2.48 10.63 17.65
C ILE A 184 3.22 9.76 18.69
N GLY A 185 4.25 9.01 18.29
CA GLY A 185 4.99 8.10 19.18
C GLY A 185 4.34 6.71 19.33
N PRO A 186 4.68 5.93 20.38
CA PRO A 186 4.16 4.59 20.60
C PRO A 186 2.64 4.56 20.80
N CYS A 187 1.96 3.61 20.15
CA CYS A 187 0.53 3.37 20.36
C CYS A 187 0.30 2.62 21.68
N TYR A 188 -0.13 3.35 22.71
CA TYR A 188 -0.47 2.79 24.02
C TYR A 188 -1.92 2.29 24.13
N LEU A 189 -2.67 2.24 23.02
CA LEU A 189 -4.05 1.78 23.02
C LEU A 189 -4.09 0.26 23.18
N THR A 190 -4.88 -0.23 24.15
CA THR A 190 -5.17 -1.66 24.29
C THR A 190 -5.94 -2.17 23.07
N PRO A 191 -5.99 -3.50 22.83
CA PRO A 191 -6.81 -4.07 21.77
C PRO A 191 -8.28 -3.62 21.81
N ASP A 192 -8.87 -3.50 23.01
CA ASP A 192 -10.24 -3.01 23.18
C ASP A 192 -10.35 -1.53 22.80
N GLN A 193 -9.38 -0.70 23.18
CA GLN A 193 -9.34 0.71 22.78
C GLN A 193 -9.11 0.88 21.27
N MET A 194 -8.33 0.00 20.64
CA MET A 194 -8.16 -0.04 19.19
C MET A 194 -9.43 -0.51 18.47
N TYR A 195 -10.20 -1.42 19.08
CA TYR A 195 -11.50 -1.84 18.57
C TYR A 195 -12.50 -0.68 18.61
N ASP A 196 -12.60 0.00 19.75
CA ASP A 196 -13.46 1.17 19.92
C ASP A 196 -13.05 2.29 18.96
N LEU A 197 -11.74 2.57 18.84
CA LEU A 197 -11.22 3.56 17.87
C LEU A 197 -11.61 3.21 16.43
N ARG A 198 -11.58 1.93 16.04
CA ARG A 198 -11.97 1.50 14.69
C ARG A 198 -13.46 1.67 14.43
N ILE A 199 -14.31 1.43 15.45
CA ILE A 199 -15.76 1.68 15.34
C ILE A 199 -16.02 3.19 15.18
N GLU A 200 -15.34 4.02 15.96
CA GLU A 200 -15.48 5.49 15.89
C GLU A 200 -14.86 6.09 14.61
N ALA A 201 -13.80 5.48 14.09
CA ALA A 201 -13.15 5.90 12.84
C ALA A 201 -13.85 5.36 11.58
N ASP A 202 -14.67 4.32 11.69
CA ASP A 202 -15.47 3.82 10.56
C ASP A 202 -16.71 4.69 10.38
N TRP A 203 -16.55 5.75 9.59
CA TRP A 203 -17.58 6.69 9.17
C TRP A 203 -18.86 6.03 8.63
N ARG A 204 -18.81 4.76 8.21
CA ARG A 204 -19.99 3.99 7.73
C ARG A 204 -20.86 3.44 8.86
N MET A 205 -20.39 3.46 10.11
CA MET A 205 -21.12 2.94 11.27
C MET A 205 -21.93 4.00 12.02
N GLY A 206 -22.15 5.19 11.45
CA GLY A 206 -22.96 6.24 12.07
C GLY A 206 -24.37 5.80 12.50
N ASP A 207 -25.01 4.94 11.71
CA ASP A 207 -26.31 4.33 12.05
C ASP A 207 -26.20 3.23 13.11
N GLY A 208 -25.02 2.62 13.27
CA GLY A 208 -24.72 1.59 14.27
C GLY A 208 -24.46 2.12 15.68
N ILE A 209 -24.20 3.42 15.82
CA ILE A 209 -23.97 4.06 17.12
C ILE A 209 -25.32 4.27 17.84
N PRO A 210 -25.52 3.80 19.09
CA PRO A 210 -26.74 4.05 19.86
C PRO A 210 -27.01 5.54 20.08
N ASP A 211 -28.28 5.95 20.10
CA ASP A 211 -28.66 7.38 20.22
C ASP A 211 -28.17 8.05 21.50
N GLY A 212 -27.96 7.29 22.57
CA GLY A 212 -27.42 7.80 23.85
C GLY A 212 -25.89 7.88 23.91
N HIS A 213 -25.19 7.45 22.86
CA HIS A 213 -23.74 7.45 22.84
C HIS A 213 -23.20 8.88 22.66
N PRO A 214 -22.23 9.33 23.46
CA PRO A 214 -21.71 10.71 23.40
C PRO A 214 -21.14 11.08 22.01
N ASN A 215 -20.71 10.09 21.22
CA ASN A 215 -20.14 10.31 19.89
C ASN A 215 -21.17 10.27 18.74
N LYS A 216 -22.46 9.97 19.01
CA LYS A 216 -23.52 9.97 17.98
C LYS A 216 -23.61 11.30 17.21
N LYS A 217 -23.31 12.41 17.90
CA LYS A 217 -23.25 13.76 17.32
C LYS A 217 -22.28 13.88 16.13
N TYR A 218 -21.21 13.09 16.08
CA TYR A 218 -20.22 13.14 15.02
C TYR A 218 -20.68 12.48 13.71
N THR A 219 -21.77 11.71 13.73
CA THR A 219 -22.35 11.14 12.50
C THR A 219 -22.76 12.23 11.50
N GLN A 220 -23.24 13.38 11.98
CA GLN A 220 -23.59 14.52 11.12
C GLN A 220 -22.39 15.06 10.34
N TYR A 221 -21.20 15.08 10.97
CA TYR A 221 -19.97 15.51 10.29
C TYR A 221 -19.66 14.61 9.10
N PHE A 222 -19.69 13.29 9.30
CA PHE A 222 -19.39 12.34 8.23
C PHE A 222 -20.42 12.34 7.11
N MET A 223 -21.70 12.60 7.43
CA MET A 223 -22.78 12.60 6.43
C MET A 223 -22.88 13.92 5.66
N LEU A 224 -22.71 15.06 6.35
CA LEU A 224 -23.09 16.38 5.86
C LEU A 224 -21.94 17.40 5.90
N GLY A 225 -20.81 17.06 6.51
CA GLY A 225 -19.68 17.97 6.71
C GLY A 225 -19.94 19.05 7.78
N VAL A 226 -20.96 18.87 8.62
CA VAL A 226 -21.37 19.82 9.68
C VAL A 226 -21.58 19.12 11.01
N ILE A 227 -21.40 19.85 12.12
CA ILE A 227 -21.77 19.40 13.47
C ILE A 227 -22.75 20.44 14.04
N ASP A 228 -23.92 20.00 14.49
CA ASP A 228 -24.98 20.89 14.99
C ASP A 228 -25.35 22.01 14.00
N ASP A 229 -25.44 21.67 12.71
CA ASP A 229 -25.66 22.60 11.58
C ASP A 229 -24.59 23.68 11.38
N VAL A 230 -23.43 23.54 12.03
CA VAL A 230 -22.29 24.44 11.92
C VAL A 230 -21.19 23.80 11.07
N SER A 231 -20.58 24.59 10.18
CA SER A 231 -19.45 24.11 9.38
C SER A 231 -18.26 23.73 10.28
N MET A 232 -17.43 22.77 9.87
CA MET A 232 -16.25 22.39 10.67
C MET A 232 -15.33 23.57 10.98
N GLN A 233 -15.19 24.51 10.04
CA GLN A 233 -14.38 25.72 10.23
C GLN A 233 -14.92 26.59 11.38
N GLU A 234 -16.23 26.77 11.47
CA GLU A 234 -16.85 27.53 12.55
C GLU A 234 -16.88 26.74 13.87
N TRP A 235 -17.12 25.43 13.79
CA TRP A 235 -17.19 24.56 14.97
C TRP A 235 -15.85 24.52 15.72
N VAL A 236 -14.70 24.40 15.04
CA VAL A 236 -13.38 24.40 15.72
C VAL A 236 -13.01 25.75 16.35
N HIS A 237 -13.71 26.82 16.02
CA HIS A 237 -13.48 28.15 16.60
C HIS A 237 -14.53 28.56 17.64
N ALA A 238 -15.60 27.77 17.82
CA ALA A 238 -16.65 28.07 18.79
C ALA A 238 -16.18 27.86 20.25
N ASP A 239 -16.59 28.75 21.15
CA ASP A 239 -16.02 28.85 22.50
C ASP A 239 -16.18 27.61 23.40
N ASN A 240 -17.21 26.79 23.15
CA ASN A 240 -17.50 25.56 23.89
C ASN A 240 -17.40 24.30 23.02
N SER A 241 -16.68 24.38 21.90
CA SER A 241 -16.50 23.24 21.01
C SER A 241 -15.44 22.29 21.51
N GLU A 242 -15.71 20.99 21.42
CA GLU A 242 -14.74 19.92 21.68
C GLU A 242 -13.60 19.90 20.66
N GLY A 243 -13.80 20.47 19.48
CA GLY A 243 -12.76 20.63 18.46
C GLY A 243 -11.91 21.88 18.61
N LYS A 244 -12.21 22.73 19.60
CA LYS A 244 -11.42 23.94 19.84
C LYS A 244 -10.03 23.56 20.28
N ILE A 245 -9.02 24.03 19.54
CA ILE A 245 -7.61 23.84 19.90
C ILE A 245 -7.41 24.33 21.34
N PRO A 246 -6.96 23.48 22.27
CA PRO A 246 -6.71 23.87 23.64
C PRO A 246 -5.75 25.06 23.71
N THR A 247 -5.99 26.01 24.61
CA THR A 247 -5.17 27.25 24.72
C THR A 247 -3.70 27.01 25.06
N LYS A 248 -3.34 25.79 25.48
CA LYS A 248 -1.97 25.37 25.73
C LYS A 248 -1.23 24.93 24.45
N ILE A 249 -1.95 24.65 23.37
CA ILE A 249 -1.38 24.30 22.08
C ILE A 249 -1.23 25.59 21.27
N VAL A 250 -0.01 25.89 20.86
CA VAL A 250 0.30 26.98 19.95
C VAL A 250 0.23 26.42 18.54
N ASP A 251 -0.78 26.84 17.76
CA ASP A 251 -0.95 26.42 16.36
C ASP A 251 -0.03 27.26 15.45
N GLU A 252 1.27 26.99 15.53
CA GLU A 252 2.30 27.57 14.68
C GLU A 252 2.93 26.47 13.82
N ARG A 253 2.84 26.59 12.49
CA ARG A 253 3.58 25.73 11.56
C ARG A 253 4.85 26.44 11.11
N GLU A 254 5.97 25.72 11.08
CA GLU A 254 7.17 26.21 10.39
C GLU A 254 6.82 26.51 8.93
N GLY A 255 6.88 27.80 8.55
CA GLY A 255 6.53 28.27 7.22
C GLY A 255 5.11 28.82 7.03
N GLN A 256 4.30 28.97 8.10
CA GLN A 256 2.95 29.60 8.06
C GLN A 256 2.94 30.95 7.30
N ILE A 257 4.02 31.74 7.45
CA ILE A 257 4.21 33.03 6.76
C ILE A 257 4.17 32.90 5.24
N TYR A 258 4.70 31.80 4.68
CA TYR A 258 4.71 31.56 3.23
C TYR A 258 3.35 31.09 2.70
N LEU A 259 2.52 30.45 3.54
CA LEU A 259 1.16 30.02 3.18
C LEU A 259 0.18 31.21 3.17
N ASN A 260 0.32 32.14 4.12
CA ASN A 260 -0.52 33.34 4.20
C ASN A 260 -0.28 34.33 3.04
N ALA A 261 0.91 34.31 2.43
CA ALA A 261 1.24 35.16 1.28
C ALA A 261 0.60 34.69 -0.05
N GLY A 262 0.00 33.50 -0.08
CA GLY A 262 -0.62 32.90 -1.27
C GLY A 262 -2.15 32.77 -1.24
N GLY A 263 -2.82 33.20 -0.16
CA GLY A 263 -4.27 33.17 -0.04
C GLY A 263 -4.95 34.36 -0.75
N PRO A 264 -6.14 34.20 -1.35
CA PRO A 264 -6.86 35.29 -1.99
C PRO A 264 -7.33 36.32 -0.95
N LEU A 265 -7.27 37.59 -1.33
CA LEU A 265 -8.07 38.67 -0.74
C LEU A 265 -9.57 38.37 -0.87
#